data_AF-A0A7Z2PUL6-F1
#
_entry.id   AF-A0A7Z2PUL6-F1
#
_cell.length_a   1.000
_cell.length_b   1.000
_cell.length_c   1.000
_cell.angle_alpha   90.00
_cell.angle_beta   90.00
_cell.angle_gamma   90.00
#
_symmetry.space_group_name_H-M   'P 1'
#
loop_
_entity.id
_entity.type
_entity.pdbx_description
1 polymer ?
#
loop_
_entity_poly.entity_id
_entity_poly.type
_entity_poly.pdbx_seq_one_letter_code
_entity_poly.pdbx_strand_id
1 'polypeptide(L)'
;MGLQQAKLESLPFVTAELNYLAPVVGKPRTYAFDPPPGEPKSTALPEPHNVPIFDARLIAANLSLDREGFSLVRHPTIVKDFYDDKEVRNVYYPAVEAFLKATLKADRVFIFDHTVRKRVEGAADIRGAGPRQPATRVHVDQTDKSGANRVREHLPEEADELLKGRVQVINVWRPIRGPLRDAPLAMCDGQTVEAGDLVASDLIYPNRSGETYSVKYNPNHRWYYIPEMRTDEALLLKCYDSATDGRTRFGPHTAFIDPTTPADAPPRESIELRTLVFHRN
;
A
#
# COMPACT_ATOMS: atom_id res chain seq x y z
N MET A 1 -15.59 -22.59 -17.16
CA MET A 1 -14.69 -21.45 -16.86
C MET A 1 -15.46 -20.16 -17.15
N GLY A 2 -15.58 -19.25 -16.18
CA GLY A 2 -16.39 -18.05 -16.33
C GLY A 2 -15.70 -16.97 -17.18
N LEU A 3 -16.50 -16.09 -17.81
CA LEU A 3 -16.04 -14.98 -18.66
C LEU A 3 -14.99 -14.05 -17.99
N GLN A 4 -14.96 -13.98 -16.66
CA GLN A 4 -13.93 -13.23 -15.91
C GLN A 4 -12.55 -13.88 -15.94
N GLN A 5 -12.47 -15.21 -15.88
CA GLN A 5 -11.20 -15.95 -15.87
C GLN A 5 -10.53 -15.92 -17.24
N ALA A 6 -11.33 -16.05 -18.32
CA ALA A 6 -10.85 -15.93 -19.69
C ALA A 6 -10.33 -14.52 -20.04
N LYS A 7 -10.86 -13.45 -19.41
CA LYS A 7 -10.33 -12.09 -19.57
C LYS A 7 -8.96 -11.91 -18.92
N LEU A 8 -8.74 -12.54 -17.76
CA LEU A 8 -7.49 -12.46 -17.00
C LEU A 8 -6.32 -13.11 -17.74
N GLU A 9 -6.54 -14.28 -18.34
CA GLU A 9 -5.55 -15.01 -19.15
C GLU A 9 -5.15 -14.24 -20.43
N SER A 10 -5.94 -13.25 -20.84
CA SER A 10 -5.66 -12.41 -22.02
C SER A 10 -4.97 -11.08 -21.70
N LEU A 11 -4.78 -10.74 -20.42
CA LEU A 11 -4.14 -9.47 -20.07
C LEU A 11 -2.64 -9.53 -20.37
N PRO A 12 -2.06 -8.46 -20.95
CA PRO A 12 -0.62 -8.37 -21.05
C PRO A 12 -0.02 -8.31 -19.65
N PHE A 13 1.18 -8.85 -19.49
CA PHE A 13 1.90 -8.86 -18.22
C PHE A 13 3.39 -8.71 -18.46
N VAL A 14 4.08 -8.28 -17.41
CA VAL A 14 5.54 -8.36 -17.30
C VAL A 14 5.88 -9.43 -16.27
N THR A 15 7.01 -10.12 -16.46
CA THR A 15 7.59 -10.97 -15.41
C THR A 15 8.62 -10.15 -14.66
N ALA A 16 8.45 -10.00 -13.35
CA ALA A 16 9.38 -9.26 -12.52
C ALA A 16 9.54 -9.89 -11.13
N GLU A 17 10.62 -9.53 -10.46
CA GLU A 17 10.96 -10.00 -9.12
C GLU A 17 10.13 -9.26 -8.05
N LEU A 18 9.45 -10.01 -7.19
CA LEU A 18 8.83 -9.53 -5.96
C LEU A 18 9.50 -10.16 -4.74
N ASN A 19 9.78 -9.37 -3.70
CA ASN A 19 10.48 -9.83 -2.51
C ASN A 19 9.50 -10.26 -1.41
N TYR A 20 9.18 -11.55 -1.35
CA TYR A 20 8.37 -12.15 -0.29
C TYR A 20 9.15 -12.32 1.02
N LEU A 21 8.48 -12.75 2.08
CA LEU A 21 9.11 -13.11 3.34
C LEU A 21 9.74 -14.50 3.24
N ALA A 22 11.05 -14.58 3.44
CA ALA A 22 11.76 -15.83 3.60
C ALA A 22 11.31 -16.59 4.87
N PRO A 23 11.42 -17.94 4.89
CA PRO A 23 11.19 -18.71 6.10
C PRO A 23 11.94 -18.14 7.30
N VAL A 24 11.23 -17.91 8.40
CA VAL A 24 11.74 -17.26 9.59
C VAL A 24 11.26 -17.98 10.84
N VAL A 25 12.16 -18.09 11.83
CA VAL A 25 11.84 -18.64 13.15
C VAL A 25 11.28 -17.53 14.02
N GLY A 26 10.09 -17.76 14.60
CA GLY A 26 9.42 -16.77 15.44
C GLY A 26 8.81 -15.61 14.65
N LYS A 27 8.50 -14.53 15.36
CA LYS A 27 7.86 -13.35 14.75
C LYS A 27 8.91 -12.45 14.07
N PRO A 28 8.78 -12.17 12.75
CA PRO A 28 9.73 -11.31 12.06
C PRO A 28 9.69 -9.87 12.58
N ARG A 29 10.84 -9.19 12.61
CA ARG A 29 10.97 -7.81 13.12
C ARG A 29 12.00 -6.98 12.36
N THR A 30 11.71 -5.68 12.20
CA THR A 30 12.63 -4.69 11.60
C THR A 30 12.81 -3.50 12.53
N TYR A 31 14.05 -3.10 12.77
CA TYR A 31 14.37 -1.84 13.44
C TYR A 31 14.32 -0.68 12.43
N ALA A 32 13.56 0.38 12.76
CA ALA A 32 13.51 1.62 11.98
C ALA A 32 14.66 2.59 12.32
N PHE A 33 15.56 2.18 13.21
CA PHE A 33 16.75 2.89 13.70
C PHE A 33 17.89 1.87 13.84
N ASP A 34 19.09 2.30 14.19
CA ASP A 34 20.22 1.37 14.31
C ASP A 34 20.00 0.35 15.43
N PRO A 35 20.14 -0.95 15.15
CA PRO A 35 19.79 -1.98 16.08
C PRO A 35 20.78 -2.00 17.27
N PRO A 36 20.39 -2.57 18.42
CA PRO A 36 21.33 -2.85 19.49
C PRO A 36 22.55 -3.66 19.00
N PRO A 37 23.73 -3.53 19.63
CA PRO A 37 24.92 -4.28 19.23
C PRO A 37 24.66 -5.79 19.14
N GLY A 38 25.02 -6.40 18.01
CA GLY A 38 24.85 -7.84 17.76
C GLY A 38 23.48 -8.25 17.19
N GLU A 39 22.52 -7.33 17.11
CA GLU A 39 21.21 -7.58 16.52
C GLU A 39 21.20 -7.22 15.02
N PRO A 40 20.69 -8.08 14.12
CA PRO A 40 20.52 -7.70 12.72
C PRO A 40 19.48 -6.58 12.59
N LYS A 41 19.58 -5.72 11.57
CA LYS A 41 18.58 -4.66 11.32
C LYS A 41 17.16 -5.23 11.12
N SER A 42 17.05 -6.38 10.45
CA SER A 42 15.80 -7.08 10.19
C SER A 42 15.99 -8.59 10.33
N THR A 43 15.00 -9.29 10.87
CA THR A 43 14.84 -10.76 10.73
C THR A 43 13.86 -11.13 9.63
N ALA A 44 13.09 -10.15 9.12
CA ALA A 44 12.29 -10.30 7.92
C ALA A 44 13.20 -10.16 6.69
N LEU A 45 13.77 -11.26 6.25
CA LEU A 45 14.64 -11.32 5.08
C LEU A 45 13.82 -11.54 3.81
N PRO A 46 14.24 -10.97 2.67
CA PRO A 46 13.55 -11.14 1.40
C PRO A 46 13.79 -12.54 0.82
N GLU A 47 12.74 -13.11 0.22
CA GLU A 47 12.78 -14.26 -0.67
C GLU A 47 12.27 -13.81 -2.05
N PRO A 48 13.17 -13.56 -3.02
CA PRO A 48 12.77 -13.06 -4.33
C PRO A 48 12.11 -14.15 -5.17
N HIS A 49 10.99 -13.82 -5.80
CA HIS A 49 10.31 -14.69 -6.77
C HIS A 49 9.96 -13.90 -8.02
N ASN A 50 10.28 -14.45 -9.20
CA ASN A 50 9.82 -13.91 -10.48
C ASN A 50 8.38 -14.35 -10.72
N VAL A 51 7.46 -13.40 -10.82
CA VAL A 51 6.03 -13.66 -11.00
C VAL A 51 5.46 -12.81 -12.14
N PRO A 52 4.38 -13.27 -12.81
CA PRO A 52 3.65 -12.43 -13.73
C PRO A 52 2.91 -11.31 -12.98
N ILE A 53 3.03 -10.08 -13.46
CA ILE A 53 2.34 -8.89 -12.96
C ILE A 53 1.53 -8.31 -14.13
N PHE A 54 0.21 -8.48 -14.05
CA PHE A 54 -0.73 -8.20 -15.13
C PHE A 54 -1.07 -6.71 -15.23
N ASP A 55 -1.09 -6.17 -16.44
CA ASP A 55 -1.58 -4.82 -16.72
C ASP A 55 -3.09 -4.76 -16.46
N ALA A 56 -3.47 -3.99 -15.44
CA ALA A 56 -4.86 -3.84 -15.03
C ALA A 56 -5.62 -2.73 -15.78
N ARG A 57 -5.01 -1.98 -16.71
CA ARG A 57 -5.65 -0.86 -17.43
C ARG A 57 -6.99 -1.24 -18.05
N LEU A 58 -7.06 -2.39 -18.71
CA LEU A 58 -8.26 -2.86 -19.42
C LEU A 58 -9.39 -3.34 -18.49
N ILE A 59 -9.07 -3.64 -17.23
CA ILE A 59 -10.03 -4.11 -16.23
C ILE A 59 -10.22 -3.13 -15.08
N ALA A 60 -9.56 -1.96 -15.11
CA ALA A 60 -9.49 -1.03 -13.99
C ALA A 60 -10.86 -0.62 -13.44
N ALA A 61 -11.86 -0.46 -14.32
CA ALA A 61 -13.23 -0.11 -13.95
C ALA A 61 -13.98 -1.21 -13.17
N ASN A 62 -13.49 -2.46 -13.20
CA ASN A 62 -14.08 -3.60 -12.50
C ASN A 62 -13.35 -3.94 -11.20
N LEU A 63 -12.23 -3.28 -10.91
CA LEU A 63 -11.46 -3.49 -9.69
C LEU A 63 -12.07 -2.70 -8.54
N SER A 64 -12.08 -3.29 -7.35
CA SER A 64 -12.71 -2.71 -6.17
C SER A 64 -11.96 -3.03 -4.89
N LEU A 65 -12.10 -2.16 -3.90
CA LEU A 65 -11.54 -2.36 -2.57
C LEU A 65 -12.11 -3.60 -1.87
N ASP A 66 -13.38 -3.95 -2.11
CA ASP A 66 -14.03 -5.08 -1.42
C ASP A 66 -13.68 -6.44 -2.04
N ARG A 67 -13.36 -6.49 -3.34
CA ARG A 67 -13.00 -7.74 -4.03
C ARG A 67 -11.49 -7.92 -4.14
N GLU A 68 -10.75 -7.00 -4.75
CA GLU A 68 -9.31 -7.15 -4.96
C GLU A 68 -8.47 -6.47 -3.86
N GLY A 69 -9.06 -5.57 -3.08
CA GLY A 69 -8.32 -4.79 -2.09
C GLY A 69 -7.66 -3.54 -2.65
N PHE A 70 -7.89 -3.20 -3.92
CA PHE A 70 -7.40 -1.97 -4.53
C PHE A 70 -8.31 -1.49 -5.67
N SER A 71 -8.19 -0.22 -6.05
CA SER A 71 -8.88 0.33 -7.22
C SER A 71 -8.11 1.50 -7.82
N LEU A 72 -8.25 1.71 -9.13
CA LEU A 72 -7.75 2.89 -9.84
C LEU A 72 -8.86 3.92 -9.95
N VAL A 73 -8.58 5.14 -9.53
CA VAL A 73 -9.54 6.25 -9.60
C VAL A 73 -8.94 7.45 -10.31
N ARG A 74 -9.79 8.21 -10.99
CA ARG A 74 -9.41 9.53 -11.50
C ARG A 74 -9.64 10.56 -10.41
N HIS A 75 -8.57 11.22 -9.98
CA HIS A 75 -8.60 12.23 -8.92
C HIS A 75 -7.66 13.39 -9.26
N PRO A 76 -8.07 14.30 -10.16
CA PRO A 76 -7.28 15.49 -10.48
C PRO A 76 -7.06 16.34 -9.22
N THR A 77 -5.93 17.03 -9.14
CA THR A 77 -5.57 17.86 -7.99
C THR A 77 -5.03 19.20 -8.46
N ILE A 78 -5.23 20.22 -7.63
CA ILE A 78 -4.67 21.57 -7.85
C ILE A 78 -3.41 21.84 -7.03
N VAL A 79 -2.96 20.86 -6.24
CA VAL A 79 -1.69 20.92 -5.48
C VAL A 79 -0.55 21.11 -6.47
N LYS A 80 0.27 22.12 -6.23
CA LYS A 80 1.41 22.48 -7.09
C LYS A 80 2.69 21.84 -6.59
N ASP A 81 2.95 21.91 -5.29
CA ASP A 81 4.14 21.34 -4.67
C ASP A 81 3.77 20.32 -3.57
N PHE A 82 3.96 19.04 -3.89
CA PHE A 82 3.76 17.96 -2.93
C PHE A 82 4.85 17.87 -1.86
N TYR A 83 5.94 18.62 -1.98
CA TYR A 83 6.98 18.73 -0.96
C TYR A 83 6.66 19.82 0.09
N ASP A 84 5.68 20.69 -0.16
CA ASP A 84 5.17 21.64 0.84
C ASP A 84 4.07 20.97 1.68
N ASP A 85 4.43 20.57 2.92
CA ASP A 85 3.50 19.97 3.89
C ASP A 85 2.27 20.85 4.14
N LYS A 86 2.40 22.19 4.10
CA LYS A 86 1.27 23.10 4.30
C LYS A 86 0.32 23.06 3.10
N GLU A 87 0.84 23.07 1.88
CA GLU A 87 -0.01 22.94 0.69
C GLU A 87 -0.72 21.58 0.67
N VAL A 88 0.00 20.49 0.96
CA VAL A 88 -0.60 19.15 1.06
C VAL A 88 -1.73 19.12 2.08
N ARG A 89 -1.53 19.65 3.29
CA ARG A 89 -2.56 19.65 4.34
C ARG A 89 -3.72 20.60 4.05
N ASN A 90 -3.48 21.77 3.47
CA ASN A 90 -4.52 22.77 3.26
C ASN A 90 -5.32 22.55 1.98
N VAL A 91 -4.73 21.87 0.99
CA VAL A 91 -5.33 21.68 -0.33
C VAL A 91 -5.64 20.21 -0.61
N TYR A 92 -4.67 19.31 -0.41
CA TYR A 92 -4.84 17.91 -0.79
C TYR A 92 -5.71 17.13 0.18
N TYR A 93 -5.50 17.31 1.48
CA TYR A 93 -6.24 16.59 2.52
C TYR A 93 -7.76 16.81 2.42
N PRO A 94 -8.28 18.05 2.33
CA PRO A 94 -9.72 18.27 2.17
C PRO A 94 -10.30 17.65 0.89
N ALA A 95 -9.55 17.70 -0.22
CA ALA A 95 -9.97 17.11 -1.49
C ALA A 95 -10.08 15.58 -1.39
N VAL A 96 -9.08 14.93 -0.78
CA VAL A 96 -9.06 13.47 -0.57
C VAL A 96 -10.12 13.03 0.43
N GLU A 97 -10.32 13.79 1.52
CA GLU A 97 -11.37 13.51 2.50
C GLU A 97 -12.76 13.51 1.83
N ALA A 98 -13.08 14.58 1.09
CA ALA A 98 -14.35 14.71 0.38
C ALA A 98 -14.54 13.59 -0.66
N PHE A 99 -13.48 13.29 -1.42
CA PHE A 99 -13.49 12.22 -2.42
C PHE A 99 -13.74 10.85 -1.80
N LEU A 100 -13.03 10.49 -0.72
CA LEU A 100 -13.20 9.20 -0.06
C LEU A 100 -14.58 9.08 0.61
N LYS A 101 -15.09 10.15 1.23
CA LYS A 101 -16.46 10.17 1.78
C LYS A 101 -17.50 9.90 0.71
N ALA A 102 -17.40 10.56 -0.44
CA ALA A 102 -18.33 10.36 -1.55
C ALA A 102 -18.21 8.96 -2.17
N THR A 103 -16.98 8.51 -2.46
CA THR A 103 -16.71 7.26 -3.19
C THR A 103 -17.03 6.03 -2.34
N LEU A 104 -16.70 6.08 -1.05
CA LEU A 104 -16.87 4.95 -0.13
C LEU A 104 -18.17 5.04 0.68
N LYS A 105 -18.95 6.11 0.50
CA LYS A 105 -20.13 6.44 1.33
C LYS A 105 -19.81 6.46 2.82
N ALA A 106 -18.63 6.96 3.18
CA ALA A 106 -18.14 6.97 4.55
C ALA A 106 -18.72 8.15 5.34
N ASP A 107 -19.02 7.91 6.62
CA ASP A 107 -19.50 8.94 7.53
C ASP A 107 -18.39 9.92 7.94
N ARG A 108 -17.19 9.39 8.16
CA ARG A 108 -16.00 10.16 8.55
C ARG A 108 -14.77 9.59 7.88
N VAL A 109 -13.89 10.49 7.44
CA VAL A 109 -12.53 10.16 7.00
C VAL A 109 -11.58 10.98 7.85
N PHE A 110 -10.51 10.35 8.33
CA PHE A 110 -9.46 10.99 9.12
C PHE A 110 -8.10 10.66 8.52
N ILE A 111 -7.37 11.67 8.05
CA ILE A 111 -6.06 11.51 7.44
C ILE A 111 -5.01 11.72 8.53
N PHE A 112 -4.27 10.67 8.88
CA PHE A 112 -3.36 10.73 10.03
C PHE A 112 -1.90 11.03 9.65
N ASP A 113 -1.47 10.67 8.44
CA ASP A 113 -0.18 11.08 7.90
C ASP A 113 -0.15 11.05 6.36
N HIS A 114 0.94 11.57 5.82
CA HIS A 114 1.34 11.33 4.43
C HIS A 114 2.84 11.05 4.34
N THR A 115 3.26 10.50 3.21
CA THR A 115 4.68 10.28 2.91
C THR A 115 4.94 10.53 1.44
N VAL A 116 5.87 11.44 1.15
CA VAL A 116 6.45 11.61 -0.18
C VAL A 116 7.66 10.69 -0.32
N ARG A 117 7.74 9.96 -1.44
CA ARG A 117 8.86 9.08 -1.78
C ARG A 117 9.48 9.54 -3.08
N LYS A 118 10.81 9.56 -3.11
CA LYS A 118 11.62 9.84 -4.30
C LYS A 118 12.66 8.74 -4.46
N ARG A 119 12.58 7.97 -5.54
CA ARG A 119 13.63 7.00 -5.84
C ARG A 119 14.92 7.74 -6.16
N VAL A 120 16.00 7.33 -5.52
CA VAL A 120 17.36 7.75 -5.83
C VAL A 120 18.18 6.49 -5.97
N GLU A 121 18.71 6.26 -7.16
CA GLU A 121 19.45 5.05 -7.45
C GLU A 121 20.66 4.89 -6.53
N GLY A 122 20.87 3.67 -6.00
CA GLY A 122 21.95 3.36 -5.06
C GLY A 122 21.77 3.91 -3.64
N ALA A 123 20.74 4.73 -3.36
CA ALA A 123 20.50 5.26 -2.03
C ALA A 123 19.82 4.24 -1.11
N ALA A 124 20.26 4.18 0.15
CA ALA A 124 19.57 3.41 1.19
C ALA A 124 18.27 4.11 1.64
N ASP A 125 17.22 3.35 2.00
CA ASP A 125 16.01 3.90 2.64
C ASP A 125 16.27 4.16 4.13
N ILE A 126 16.86 5.30 4.47
CA ILE A 126 17.12 5.67 5.86
C ILE A 126 16.02 6.63 6.32
N ARG A 127 15.27 6.25 7.36
CA ARG A 127 14.26 7.15 7.95
C ARG A 127 14.96 8.33 8.63
N GLY A 128 14.58 9.55 8.24
CA GLY A 128 15.14 10.78 8.82
C GLY A 128 16.45 11.24 8.19
N ALA A 129 17.01 10.50 7.24
CA ALA A 129 18.19 10.90 6.47
C ALA A 129 18.01 10.55 4.99
N GLY A 130 18.00 11.57 4.13
CA GLY A 130 17.81 11.39 2.69
C GLY A 130 16.36 11.09 2.27
N PRO A 131 16.11 10.89 0.96
CA PRO A 131 14.78 10.68 0.43
C PRO A 131 14.27 9.26 0.74
N ARG A 132 12.99 9.16 1.15
CA ARG A 132 12.32 7.87 1.35
C ARG A 132 12.23 7.11 0.04
N GLN A 133 12.82 5.92 -0.01
CA GLN A 133 12.82 5.08 -1.21
C GLN A 133 11.50 4.32 -1.37
N PRO A 134 11.21 3.77 -2.56
CA PRO A 134 10.17 2.77 -2.75
C PRO A 134 10.30 1.57 -1.81
N ALA A 135 9.18 1.10 -1.24
CA ALA A 135 9.17 -0.13 -0.44
C ALA A 135 9.13 -1.35 -1.39
N THR A 136 10.16 -2.18 -1.35
CA THR A 136 10.37 -3.29 -2.31
C THR A 136 10.04 -4.68 -1.75
N ARG A 137 9.61 -4.76 -0.47
CA ARG A 137 9.11 -5.99 0.15
C ARG A 137 7.61 -6.11 -0.06
N VAL A 138 7.13 -7.30 -0.31
CA VAL A 138 5.69 -7.59 -0.31
C VAL A 138 5.16 -7.43 1.12
N HIS A 139 4.22 -6.52 1.31
CA HIS A 139 3.68 -6.20 2.63
C HIS A 139 2.22 -5.77 2.59
N VAL A 140 1.59 -5.78 3.77
CA VAL A 140 0.39 -5.00 4.08
C VAL A 140 0.72 -4.06 5.23
N ASP A 141 0.38 -2.78 5.07
CA ASP A 141 0.72 -1.72 6.02
C ASP A 141 0.18 -1.91 7.43
N GLN A 142 -0.91 -2.66 7.58
CA GLN A 142 -1.53 -2.94 8.87
C GLN A 142 -1.80 -4.43 9.04
N THR A 143 -1.75 -4.89 10.28
CA THR A 143 -2.32 -6.15 10.73
C THR A 143 -3.73 -5.95 11.26
N ASP A 144 -4.43 -7.04 11.56
CA ASP A 144 -5.71 -6.97 12.26
C ASP A 144 -5.62 -6.13 13.56
N LYS A 145 -4.53 -6.33 14.31
CA LYS A 145 -4.24 -5.61 15.55
C LYS A 145 -3.85 -4.16 15.29
N SER A 146 -2.90 -3.89 14.40
CA SER A 146 -2.42 -2.52 14.20
C SER A 146 -3.43 -1.62 13.50
N GLY A 147 -4.25 -2.18 12.61
CA GLY A 147 -5.35 -1.46 11.96
C GLY A 147 -6.33 -0.86 12.97
N ALA A 148 -6.84 -1.66 13.91
CA ALA A 148 -7.70 -1.17 14.99
C ALA A 148 -6.94 -0.20 15.93
N ASN A 149 -5.66 -0.46 16.19
CA ASN A 149 -4.85 0.41 17.04
C ASN A 149 -4.59 1.79 16.44
N ARG A 150 -4.65 1.96 15.10
CA ARG A 150 -4.58 3.30 14.50
C ARG A 150 -5.69 4.23 14.95
N VAL A 151 -6.89 3.68 15.21
CA VAL A 151 -7.99 4.47 15.78
C VAL A 151 -7.63 4.94 17.18
N ARG A 152 -7.14 4.03 18.03
CA ARG A 152 -6.73 4.36 19.42
C ARG A 152 -5.56 5.32 19.49
N GLU A 153 -4.61 5.22 18.56
CA GLU A 153 -3.43 6.09 18.49
C GLU A 153 -3.81 7.52 18.10
N HIS A 154 -4.71 7.68 17.13
CA HIS A 154 -5.00 8.99 16.54
C HIS A 154 -6.29 9.65 17.03
N LEU A 155 -7.23 8.88 17.55
CA LEU A 155 -8.53 9.34 18.04
C LEU A 155 -8.86 8.70 19.41
N PRO A 156 -7.97 8.81 20.42
CA PRO A 156 -8.08 8.05 21.67
C PRO A 156 -9.39 8.29 22.44
N GLU A 157 -9.91 9.52 22.41
CA GLU A 157 -11.12 9.91 23.14
C GLU A 157 -12.41 9.32 22.55
N GLU A 158 -12.41 9.03 21.24
CA GLU A 158 -13.58 8.54 20.50
C GLU A 158 -13.43 7.05 20.10
N ALA A 159 -12.28 6.44 20.38
CA ALA A 159 -11.88 5.17 19.78
C ALA A 159 -12.86 4.03 20.07
N ASP A 160 -13.35 3.91 21.31
CA ASP A 160 -14.25 2.84 21.70
C ASP A 160 -15.61 2.93 20.99
N GLU A 161 -16.10 4.15 20.71
CA GLU A 161 -17.33 4.34 19.93
C GLU A 161 -17.09 4.09 18.44
N LEU A 162 -16.01 4.62 17.87
CA LEU A 162 -15.67 4.45 16.46
C LEU A 162 -15.43 2.97 16.09
N LEU A 163 -14.81 2.20 16.99
CA LEU A 163 -14.52 0.78 16.80
C LEU A 163 -15.74 -0.14 16.93
N LYS A 164 -16.91 0.38 17.35
CA LYS A 164 -18.18 -0.36 17.25
C LYS A 164 -18.67 -0.45 15.82
N GLY A 165 -18.29 0.51 14.96
CA GLY A 165 -18.62 0.56 13.54
C GLY A 165 -17.62 -0.19 12.66
N ARG A 166 -17.84 -0.12 11.34
CA ARG A 166 -16.84 -0.60 10.38
C ARG A 166 -15.75 0.46 10.21
N VAL A 167 -14.50 0.02 10.35
CA VAL A 167 -13.31 0.86 10.19
C VAL A 167 -12.42 0.28 9.11
N GLN A 168 -11.91 1.13 8.23
CA GLN A 168 -10.94 0.75 7.22
C GLN A 168 -9.70 1.63 7.33
N VAL A 169 -8.53 1.08 6.98
CA VAL A 169 -7.36 1.87 6.64
C VAL A 169 -7.18 1.82 5.13
N ILE A 170 -7.39 2.95 4.47
CA ILE A 170 -7.23 3.09 3.02
C ILE A 170 -6.08 4.06 2.74
N ASN A 171 -5.09 3.60 1.99
CA ASN A 171 -4.05 4.48 1.48
C ASN A 171 -4.49 5.06 0.13
N VAL A 172 -4.28 6.36 -0.05
CA VAL A 172 -4.41 7.04 -1.35
C VAL A 172 -3.02 7.30 -1.89
N TRP A 173 -2.64 6.52 -2.88
CA TRP A 173 -1.31 6.57 -3.47
C TRP A 173 -1.35 7.16 -4.87
N ARG A 174 -0.44 8.07 -5.21
CA ARG A 174 -0.32 8.56 -6.59
C ARG A 174 1.11 8.93 -6.98
N PRO A 175 1.45 8.87 -8.29
CA PRO A 175 2.62 9.56 -8.80
C PRO A 175 2.39 11.07 -8.75
N ILE A 176 3.43 11.82 -8.38
CA ILE A 176 3.43 13.30 -8.45
C ILE A 176 4.18 13.81 -9.68
N ARG A 177 4.92 12.90 -10.35
CA ARG A 177 5.53 13.09 -11.66
C ARG A 177 5.11 11.94 -12.57
N GLY A 178 4.69 12.23 -13.80
CA GLY A 178 4.17 11.21 -14.71
C GLY A 178 4.50 11.44 -16.19
N PRO A 179 4.19 10.46 -17.07
CA PRO A 179 3.66 9.14 -16.71
C PRO A 179 4.64 8.32 -15.88
N LEU A 180 4.14 7.62 -14.87
CA LEU A 180 4.95 6.77 -14.00
C LEU A 180 5.44 5.54 -14.76
N ARG A 181 6.75 5.35 -14.79
CA ARG A 181 7.41 4.18 -15.41
C ARG A 181 8.42 3.53 -14.47
N ASP A 182 9.19 4.33 -13.74
CA ASP A 182 10.15 3.82 -12.74
C ASP A 182 9.42 3.35 -11.47
N ALA A 183 9.81 2.17 -11.00
CA ALA A 183 9.36 1.54 -9.76
C ALA A 183 7.83 1.59 -9.50
N PRO A 184 6.95 1.14 -10.41
CA PRO A 184 5.51 1.14 -10.18
C PRO A 184 5.12 0.22 -9.00
N LEU A 185 3.86 0.34 -8.55
CA LEU A 185 3.31 -0.59 -7.57
C LEU A 185 2.74 -1.82 -8.26
N ALA A 186 3.06 -2.99 -7.71
CA ALA A 186 2.32 -4.22 -7.90
C ALA A 186 1.34 -4.37 -6.73
N MET A 187 0.07 -4.67 -7.04
CA MET A 187 -1.00 -4.91 -6.07
C MET A 187 -1.50 -6.35 -6.23
N CYS A 188 -1.57 -7.10 -5.14
CA CYS A 188 -2.08 -8.46 -5.13
C CYS A 188 -3.60 -8.46 -5.10
N ASP A 189 -4.23 -9.35 -5.86
CA ASP A 189 -5.62 -9.71 -5.74
C ASP A 189 -5.89 -10.30 -4.36
N GLY A 190 -6.54 -9.53 -3.49
CA GLY A 190 -6.85 -9.98 -2.14
C GLY A 190 -7.72 -11.24 -2.06
N GLN A 191 -8.38 -11.67 -3.14
CA GLN A 191 -9.10 -12.95 -3.18
C GLN A 191 -8.17 -14.17 -3.29
N THR A 192 -6.90 -13.94 -3.63
CA THR A 192 -5.88 -15.00 -3.77
C THR A 192 -4.98 -15.12 -2.56
N VAL A 193 -5.17 -14.26 -1.57
CA VAL A 193 -4.36 -14.21 -0.35
C VAL A 193 -5.04 -15.07 0.71
N GLU A 194 -4.36 -16.10 1.17
CA GLU A 194 -4.82 -16.94 2.26
C GLU A 194 -4.39 -16.37 3.61
N ALA A 195 -5.13 -16.69 4.68
CA ALA A 195 -4.78 -16.23 6.03
C ALA A 195 -3.37 -16.68 6.46
N GLY A 196 -2.91 -17.84 5.97
CA GLY A 196 -1.57 -18.38 6.25
C GLY A 196 -0.42 -17.65 5.54
N ASP A 197 -0.73 -16.83 4.52
CA ASP A 197 0.24 -16.06 3.76
C ASP A 197 0.69 -14.80 4.53
N LEU A 198 -0.15 -14.30 5.43
CA LEU A 198 0.07 -13.07 6.18
C LEU A 198 0.76 -13.34 7.52
N VAL A 199 1.99 -12.87 7.68
CA VAL A 199 2.79 -13.02 8.91
C VAL A 199 2.97 -11.67 9.58
N ALA A 200 2.41 -11.52 10.79
CA ALA A 200 2.56 -10.29 11.56
C ALA A 200 4.05 -10.03 11.84
N SER A 201 4.51 -8.82 11.52
CA SER A 201 5.91 -8.41 11.64
C SER A 201 6.02 -7.10 12.39
N ASP A 202 6.91 -7.07 13.39
CA ASP A 202 7.12 -5.87 14.21
C ASP A 202 7.98 -4.85 13.47
N LEU A 203 7.55 -3.59 13.53
CA LEU A 203 8.34 -2.44 13.09
C LEU A 203 8.69 -1.60 14.30
N ILE A 204 9.93 -1.73 14.77
CA ILE A 204 10.39 -1.19 16.05
C ILE A 204 10.98 0.20 15.83
N TYR A 205 10.41 1.20 16.51
CA TYR A 205 10.92 2.56 16.58
C TYR A 205 11.51 2.83 17.96
N PRO A 206 12.33 3.89 18.14
CA PRO A 206 12.92 4.19 19.45
C PRO A 206 11.88 4.39 20.57
N ASN A 207 10.68 4.86 20.23
CA ASN A 207 9.65 5.26 21.19
C ASN A 207 8.33 4.47 21.07
N ARG A 208 8.20 3.57 20.10
CA ARG A 208 6.98 2.78 19.87
C ARG A 208 7.24 1.55 19.01
N SER A 209 6.31 0.61 19.02
CA SER A 209 6.29 -0.52 18.08
C SER A 209 5.06 -0.42 17.19
N GLY A 210 5.27 -0.44 15.87
CA GLY A 210 4.23 -0.71 14.88
C GLY A 210 4.20 -2.20 14.52
N GLU A 211 3.17 -2.61 13.77
CA GLU A 211 3.04 -3.98 13.27
C GLU A 211 2.46 -3.93 11.86
N THR A 212 3.07 -4.66 10.92
CA THR A 212 2.66 -4.80 9.51
C THR A 212 2.50 -6.28 9.18
N TYR A 213 1.84 -6.65 8.09
CA TYR A 213 2.01 -8.01 7.56
C TYR A 213 3.18 -8.06 6.58
N SER A 214 4.11 -9.00 6.83
CA SER A 214 4.99 -9.54 5.81
C SER A 214 4.28 -10.72 5.13
N VAL A 215 4.54 -10.96 3.85
CA VAL A 215 3.76 -11.92 3.06
C VAL A 215 4.64 -13.07 2.58
N LYS A 216 4.21 -14.31 2.81
CA LYS A 216 4.86 -15.51 2.27
C LYS A 216 4.54 -15.68 0.80
N TYR A 217 5.42 -16.34 0.06
CA TYR A 217 5.13 -16.71 -1.31
C TYR A 217 3.99 -17.74 -1.37
N ASN A 218 3.03 -17.47 -2.25
CA ASN A 218 1.98 -18.40 -2.64
C ASN A 218 1.85 -18.34 -4.17
N PRO A 219 1.99 -19.46 -4.90
CA PRO A 219 1.90 -19.47 -6.36
C PRO A 219 0.51 -19.08 -6.88
N ASN A 220 -0.53 -19.09 -6.04
CA ASN A 220 -1.87 -18.66 -6.40
C ASN A 220 -2.06 -17.13 -6.40
N HIS A 221 -1.11 -16.38 -5.83
CA HIS A 221 -1.17 -14.92 -5.82
C HIS A 221 -1.26 -14.36 -7.24
N ARG A 222 -2.25 -13.49 -7.47
CA ARG A 222 -2.39 -12.75 -8.74
C ARG A 222 -2.01 -11.30 -8.54
N TRP A 223 -1.04 -10.84 -9.31
CA TRP A 223 -0.50 -9.47 -9.19
C TRP A 223 -0.92 -8.61 -10.35
N TYR A 224 -1.24 -7.35 -10.07
CA TYR A 224 -1.57 -6.35 -11.07
C TYR A 224 -0.74 -5.08 -10.90
N TYR A 225 -0.55 -4.34 -11.98
CA TYR A 225 0.01 -3.00 -11.96
C TYR A 225 -0.72 -2.11 -12.97
N ILE A 226 -0.50 -0.80 -12.87
CA ILE A 226 -1.07 0.20 -13.77
C ILE A 226 0.07 0.89 -14.53
N PRO A 227 0.43 0.44 -15.75
CA PRO A 227 1.48 1.09 -16.54
C PRO A 227 1.12 2.53 -16.88
N GLU A 228 2.16 3.36 -16.99
CA GLU A 228 2.07 4.77 -17.37
C GLU A 228 1.07 5.59 -16.53
N MET A 229 0.96 5.29 -15.23
CA MET A 229 0.04 5.98 -14.33
C MET A 229 0.25 7.50 -14.37
N ARG A 230 -0.82 8.25 -14.63
CA ARG A 230 -0.80 9.71 -14.78
C ARG A 230 -0.97 10.40 -13.44
N THR A 231 -0.55 11.66 -13.37
CA THR A 231 -0.65 12.47 -12.14
C THR A 231 -2.07 12.94 -11.83
N ASP A 232 -3.06 12.69 -12.70
CA ASP A 232 -4.49 12.87 -12.42
C ASP A 232 -5.18 11.58 -11.97
N GLU A 233 -4.43 10.48 -11.81
CA GLU A 233 -4.90 9.19 -11.31
C GLU A 233 -4.40 8.94 -9.89
N ALA A 234 -5.12 8.12 -9.12
CA ALA A 234 -4.72 7.64 -7.80
C ALA A 234 -5.11 6.17 -7.63
N LEU A 235 -4.33 5.43 -6.85
CA LEU A 235 -4.65 4.10 -6.37
C LEU A 235 -5.23 4.22 -4.96
N LEU A 236 -6.37 3.56 -4.74
CA LEU A 236 -6.85 3.28 -3.40
C LEU A 236 -6.34 1.88 -3.02
N LEU A 237 -5.64 1.76 -1.90
CA LEU A 237 -5.11 0.49 -1.39
C LEU A 237 -5.76 0.18 -0.04
N LYS A 238 -6.40 -0.98 0.09
CA LYS A 238 -6.98 -1.43 1.35
C LYS A 238 -5.90 -2.07 2.23
N CYS A 239 -5.50 -1.35 3.28
CA CYS A 239 -4.50 -1.82 4.22
C CYS A 239 -5.12 -2.51 5.45
N TYR A 240 -6.39 -2.21 5.77
CA TYR A 240 -7.17 -2.86 6.82
C TYR A 240 -8.67 -2.67 6.58
N ASP A 241 -9.46 -3.64 7.02
CA ASP A 241 -10.92 -3.57 7.12
C ASP A 241 -11.38 -4.40 8.33
N SER A 242 -12.15 -3.80 9.22
CA SER A 242 -12.66 -4.48 10.41
C SER A 242 -13.79 -5.47 10.07
N ALA A 243 -14.43 -5.35 8.91
CA ALA A 243 -15.48 -6.28 8.48
C ALA A 243 -14.89 -7.67 8.16
N THR A 244 -15.54 -8.73 8.67
CA THR A 244 -15.13 -10.15 8.53
C THR A 244 -16.11 -10.97 7.69
N ASP A 245 -16.91 -10.31 6.85
CA ASP A 245 -18.02 -10.88 6.05
C ASP A 245 -17.58 -11.45 4.68
N GLY A 246 -16.31 -11.84 4.57
CA GLY A 246 -15.74 -12.46 3.36
C GLY A 246 -15.18 -11.49 2.31
N ARG A 247 -15.33 -10.17 2.49
CA ARG A 247 -14.63 -9.19 1.65
C ARG A 247 -13.12 -9.20 1.90
N THR A 248 -12.34 -8.70 0.95
CA THR A 248 -10.90 -8.48 1.17
C THR A 248 -10.68 -7.45 2.26
N ARG A 249 -9.79 -7.78 3.20
CA ARG A 249 -9.44 -6.95 4.37
C ARG A 249 -8.03 -6.38 4.32
N PHE A 250 -7.14 -7.08 3.64
CA PHE A 250 -5.71 -6.79 3.57
C PHE A 250 -5.27 -6.95 2.11
N GLY A 251 -4.79 -5.88 1.49
CA GLY A 251 -4.28 -5.88 0.10
C GLY A 251 -2.76 -5.81 0.07
N PRO A 252 -2.04 -6.94 -0.12
CA PRO A 252 -0.60 -6.93 -0.30
C PRO A 252 -0.18 -6.08 -1.49
N HIS A 253 0.88 -5.29 -1.30
CA HIS A 253 1.45 -4.46 -2.35
C HIS A 253 2.95 -4.27 -2.17
N THR A 254 3.62 -3.85 -3.23
CA THR A 254 5.05 -3.54 -3.23
C THR A 254 5.40 -2.69 -4.44
N ALA A 255 6.47 -1.91 -4.35
CA ALA A 255 7.16 -1.43 -5.54
C ALA A 255 7.94 -2.59 -6.18
N PHE A 256 8.04 -2.60 -7.51
CA PHE A 256 8.87 -3.57 -8.24
C PHE A 256 9.66 -2.88 -9.35
N ILE A 257 10.70 -3.54 -9.86
CA ILE A 257 11.44 -3.06 -11.03
C ILE A 257 10.75 -3.58 -12.27
N ASP A 258 10.13 -2.68 -13.03
CA ASP A 258 9.50 -3.02 -14.30
C ASP A 258 10.60 -3.20 -15.37
N PRO A 259 10.77 -4.40 -15.95
CA PRO A 259 11.81 -4.69 -16.94
C PRO A 259 11.63 -3.91 -18.25
N THR A 260 10.48 -3.27 -18.45
CA THR A 260 10.17 -2.45 -19.63
C THR A 260 10.46 -0.97 -19.42
N THR A 261 10.93 -0.57 -18.22
CA THR A 261 11.27 0.82 -17.90
C THR A 261 12.36 1.34 -18.84
N PRO A 262 12.12 2.43 -19.60
CA PRO A 262 13.16 3.07 -20.40
C PRO A 262 14.34 3.54 -19.56
N ALA A 263 15.56 3.47 -20.09
CA ALA A 263 16.77 3.88 -19.38
C ALA A 263 16.79 5.38 -19.01
N ASP A 264 16.06 6.21 -19.76
CA ASP A 264 15.89 7.65 -19.53
C ASP A 264 14.63 8.00 -18.73
N ALA A 265 13.89 6.99 -18.22
CA ALA A 265 12.73 7.24 -17.40
C ALA A 265 13.11 8.03 -16.13
N PRO A 266 12.36 9.08 -15.78
CA PRO A 266 12.64 9.82 -14.57
C PRO A 266 12.41 8.94 -13.34
N PRO A 267 13.24 9.07 -12.29
CA PRO A 267 13.04 8.36 -11.04
C PRO A 267 11.65 8.64 -10.45
N ARG A 268 11.05 7.63 -9.83
CA ARG A 268 9.73 7.73 -9.23
C ARG A 268 9.67 8.82 -8.18
N GLU A 269 8.69 9.69 -8.33
CA GLU A 269 8.24 10.62 -7.31
C GLU A 269 6.75 10.35 -7.05
N SER A 270 6.39 10.08 -5.80
CA SER A 270 5.03 9.66 -5.41
C SER A 270 4.68 10.15 -4.02
N ILE A 271 3.38 10.27 -3.75
CA ILE A 271 2.84 10.55 -2.42
C ILE A 271 1.83 9.47 -2.02
N GLU A 272 1.83 9.13 -0.74
CA GLU A 272 0.86 8.27 -0.09
C GLU A 272 0.21 9.00 1.08
N LEU A 273 -1.12 9.11 1.11
CA LEU A 273 -1.89 9.53 2.27
C LEU A 273 -2.47 8.31 2.95
N ARG A 274 -2.38 8.24 4.27
CA ARG A 274 -2.97 7.15 5.05
C ARG A 274 -4.19 7.64 5.80
N THR A 275 -5.30 6.94 5.62
CA THR A 275 -6.61 7.40 6.08
C THR A 275 -7.29 6.33 6.92
N LEU A 276 -7.97 6.75 7.97
CA LEU A 276 -9.00 6.00 8.65
C LEU A 276 -10.35 6.38 8.04
N VAL A 277 -11.11 5.37 7.62
CA VAL A 277 -12.44 5.53 7.03
C VAL A 277 -13.45 4.84 7.93
N PHE A 278 -14.44 5.58 8.41
CA PHE A 278 -15.44 5.11 9.37
C PHE A 278 -16.82 5.05 8.73
N HIS A 279 -17.52 3.95 9.00
CA HIS A 279 -18.92 3.76 8.66
C HIS A 279 -19.69 3.46 9.94
N ARG A 280 -20.74 4.24 10.19
CA ARG A 280 -21.66 4.04 11.30
C ARG A 280 -22.40 2.71 11.13
N ASN A 281 -22.79 2.13 12.27
CA ASN A 281 -23.68 0.96 12.30
C ASN A 281 -25.08 1.30 11.82
#